data_AF-A0A4R9WVU4-F1
#
_entry.id   AF-A0A4R9WVU4-F1
#
_cell.length_a   1.000
_cell.length_b   1.000
_cell.length_c   1.000
_cell.angle_alpha   90.00
_cell.angle_beta   90.00
_cell.angle_gamma   90.00
#
_symmetry.space_group_name_H-M   'P 1'
#
loop_
_entity.id
_entity.type
_entity.pdbx_description
1 polymer ?
#
loop_
_entity_poly.entity_id
_entity_poly.type
_entity_poly.pdbx_seq_one_letter_code
_entity_poly.pdbx_strand_id
1 'polypeptide(L)' 'MLNTYTSYQLIAKDISKSITRIEQQPTVDRDTQYYLANITKVKSIDDFVNNDRLFKYAMKAYGLENMDYAKAFMVKAL' A
#
# COMPACT_ATOMS: atom_id res chain seq x y z
N MET A 1 -16.22 24.40 -6.50
CA MET A 1 -15.26 23.36 -6.92
C MET A 1 -13.85 23.87 -6.62
N LEU A 2 -13.04 23.09 -5.90
CA LEU A 2 -11.62 23.42 -5.74
C LEU A 2 -10.91 23.10 -7.06
N ASN A 3 -10.06 24.01 -7.56
CA ASN A 3 -9.24 23.73 -8.73
C ASN A 3 -8.02 22.88 -8.33
N THR A 4 -7.34 22.29 -9.32
CA THR A 4 -6.16 21.42 -9.10
C THR A 4 -5.08 22.10 -8.26
N TYR A 5 -4.82 23.39 -8.51
CA TYR A 5 -3.79 24.15 -7.81
C TYR A 5 -4.13 24.34 -6.32
N THR A 6 -5.35 24.75 -6.00
CA THR A 6 -5.82 24.90 -4.62
C THR A 6 -5.80 23.57 -3.88
N SER A 7 -6.24 22.47 -4.50
CA SER A 7 -6.19 21.13 -3.90
C SER A 7 -4.75 20.70 -3.60
N TYR A 8 -3.82 20.91 -4.52
CA TYR A 8 -2.40 20.62 -4.30
C TYR A 8 -1.84 21.43 -3.13
N GLN A 9 -2.08 22.75 -3.10
CA GLN A 9 -1.60 23.61 -2.01
C GLN A 9 -2.13 23.18 -0.64
N LEU A 10 -3.41 22.77 -0.55
CA LEU A 10 -4.00 22.32 0.72
C LEU A 10 -3.32 21.06 1.26
N ILE A 11 -2.93 20.12 0.38
CA ILE A 11 -2.21 18.91 0.76
C ILE A 11 -0.75 19.24 1.10
N ALA A 12 -0.06 19.98 0.22
CA ALA A 12 1.36 20.30 0.35
C ALA A 12 1.67 21.18 1.56
N LYS A 13 0.73 22.05 1.96
CA LYS A 13 0.87 22.91 3.15
C LYS A 13 0.97 22.12 4.45
N ASP A 14 0.31 20.96 4.53
CA ASP A 14 0.31 20.11 5.73
C ASP A 14 0.17 18.64 5.32
N ILE A 15 1.29 18.12 4.79
CA ILE A 15 1.39 16.73 4.33
C ILE A 15 1.16 15.77 5.49
N SER A 16 1.71 16.07 6.68
CA SER A 16 1.57 15.23 7.87
C SER A 16 0.11 15.03 8.24
N LYS A 17 -0.69 16.10 8.33
CA LYS A 17 -2.13 15.99 8.60
C LYS A 17 -2.89 15.23 7.51
N SER A 18 -2.47 15.39 6.25
CA SER A 18 -3.06 14.66 5.12
C SER A 18 -2.79 13.15 5.23
N ILE A 19 -1.56 12.77 5.58
CA ILE A 19 -1.16 11.38 5.83
C ILE A 19 -1.95 10.81 7.01
N THR A 20 -1.99 11.50 8.17
CA THR A 20 -2.75 11.04 9.35
C THR A 20 -4.23 10.79 9.02
N ARG A 21 -4.85 11.65 8.19
CA ARG A 21 -6.23 11.43 7.75
C ARG A 21 -6.37 10.17 6.89
N ILE A 22 -5.40 9.89 6.03
CA ILE A 22 -5.39 8.70 5.17
C ILE A 22 -5.17 7.44 6.01
N GLU A 23 -4.24 7.47 6.96
CA GLU A 23 -3.96 6.36 7.89
C GLU A 23 -5.21 5.97 8.68
N GLN A 24 -6.02 6.95 9.12
CA GLN A 24 -7.26 6.71 9.86
C GLN A 24 -8.42 6.19 9.01
N GLN A 25 -8.27 6.08 7.69
CA GLN A 25 -9.33 5.50 6.86
C GLN A 25 -9.47 4.01 7.21
N PRO A 26 -10.70 3.49 7.45
CA PRO A 26 -10.89 2.13 7.95
C PRO A 26 -10.24 1.03 7.10
N THR A 27 -10.20 1.23 5.78
CA THR A 27 -9.55 0.30 4.85
C THR A 27 -8.02 0.34 4.99
N VAL A 28 -7.43 1.53 5.00
CA VAL A 28 -5.98 1.74 5.16
C VAL A 28 -5.52 1.20 6.51
N ASP A 29 -6.21 1.56 7.59
CA ASP A 29 -5.88 1.11 8.94
C ASP A 29 -5.91 -0.43 9.05
N ARG A 30 -7.02 -1.05 8.63
CA ARG A 30 -7.19 -2.51 8.72
C ARG A 30 -6.16 -3.29 7.88
N ASP A 31 -5.81 -2.79 6.70
CA ASP A 31 -4.83 -3.46 5.85
C ASP A 31 -3.39 -3.22 6.33
N THR A 32 -3.10 -2.04 6.84
CA THR A 32 -1.80 -1.72 7.49
C THR A 32 -1.57 -2.60 8.71
N GLN A 33 -2.57 -2.70 9.61
CA GLN A 33 -2.50 -3.55 10.79
C GLN A 33 -2.28 -5.02 10.42
N TYR A 34 -2.99 -5.53 9.42
CA TYR A 34 -2.80 -6.90 8.95
C TYR A 34 -1.39 -7.12 8.39
N TYR A 35 -0.88 -6.16 7.61
CA TYR A 35 0.48 -6.23 7.07
C TYR A 35 1.52 -6.29 8.19
N LEU A 36 1.49 -5.33 9.12
CA LEU A 36 2.43 -5.26 10.24
C LEU A 36 2.40 -6.52 11.12
N ALA A 37 1.21 -7.09 11.37
CA ALA A 37 1.05 -8.26 12.22
C ALA A 37 1.50 -9.58 11.57
N ASN A 38 1.63 -9.65 10.24
CA ASN A 38 1.85 -10.91 9.52
C ASN A 38 3.10 -10.93 8.64
N ILE A 39 3.61 -9.78 8.19
CA ILE A 39 4.75 -9.73 7.26
C ILE A 39 6.01 -10.38 7.86
N THR A 40 6.23 -10.26 9.17
CA THR A 40 7.38 -10.87 9.86
C THR A 40 7.34 -12.40 9.90
N LYS A 41 6.15 -13.00 9.66
CA LYS A 41 5.96 -14.45 9.62
C LYS A 41 6.33 -15.05 8.26
N VAL A 42 6.34 -14.24 7.20
CA VAL A 42 6.75 -14.64 5.85
C VAL A 42 8.24 -14.94 5.83
N LYS A 43 8.65 -16.12 5.34
CA LYS A 43 10.06 -16.57 5.35
C LYS A 43 10.64 -16.79 3.96
N SER A 44 9.81 -16.77 2.93
CA SER A 44 10.22 -16.96 1.54
C SER A 44 9.43 -16.07 0.60
N ILE A 45 9.94 -15.93 -0.63
CA ILE A 45 9.25 -15.21 -1.71
C ILE A 45 7.93 -15.92 -2.05
N ASP A 46 7.92 -17.26 -2.04
CA ASP A 46 6.70 -18.02 -2.28
C ASP A 46 5.65 -17.77 -1.19
N ASP A 47 6.03 -17.74 0.09
CA ASP A 47 5.11 -17.38 1.19
C ASP A 47 4.53 -15.98 1.00
N PHE A 48 5.35 -15.05 0.52
CA PHE A 48 4.96 -13.66 0.30
C PHE A 48 3.93 -13.55 -0.82
N VAL A 49 4.26 -14.08 -2.00
CA VAL A 49 3.45 -13.95 -3.23
C VAL A 49 2.17 -14.79 -3.15
N ASN A 50 2.17 -15.88 -2.38
CA ASN A 50 0.98 -16.68 -2.14
C ASN A 50 0.03 -16.08 -1.08
N ASN A 51 0.51 -15.16 -0.23
CA ASN A 51 -0.37 -14.38 0.64
C ASN A 51 -0.90 -13.14 -0.10
N ASP A 52 -2.05 -13.28 -0.77
CA ASP A 52 -2.67 -12.21 -1.57
C ASP A 52 -2.78 -10.88 -0.82
N ARG A 53 -3.11 -10.92 0.46
CA ARG A 53 -3.34 -9.68 1.23
C ARG A 53 -2.03 -8.93 1.50
N LEU A 54 -0.97 -9.65 1.86
CA LEU A 54 0.36 -9.04 2.05
C LEU A 54 0.95 -8.59 0.72
N PHE A 55 0.84 -9.44 -0.30
CA PHE A 55 1.35 -9.16 -1.63
C PHE A 55 0.69 -7.92 -2.23
N LYS A 56 -0.65 -7.85 -2.29
CA LYS A 56 -1.37 -6.70 -2.85
C LYS A 56 -1.11 -5.40 -2.10
N TYR A 57 -1.00 -5.46 -0.76
CA TYR A 57 -0.64 -4.30 0.04
C TYR A 57 0.72 -3.73 -0.37
N ALA A 58 1.73 -4.58 -0.51
CA ALA A 58 3.05 -4.16 -0.97
C ALA A 58 3.03 -3.66 -2.42
N MET A 59 2.37 -4.38 -3.33
CA MET A 59 2.23 -3.95 -4.73
C MET A 59 1.63 -2.54 -4.81
N LYS A 60 0.59 -2.27 -4.03
CA LYS A 60 -0.01 -0.93 -3.94
C LYS A 60 0.94 0.11 -3.39
N ALA A 61 1.66 -0.19 -2.31
CA ALA A 61 2.62 0.74 -1.71
C ALA A 61 3.76 1.13 -2.67
N TYR A 62 4.15 0.23 -3.57
CA TYR A 62 5.17 0.46 -4.60
C TYR A 62 4.61 0.93 -5.95
N GLY A 63 3.30 1.24 -6.05
CA GLY A 63 2.69 1.75 -7.28
C GLY A 63 2.45 0.69 -8.37
N LEU A 64 2.51 -0.59 -8.02
CA LEU A 64 2.34 -1.74 -8.91
C LEU A 64 0.96 -2.42 -8.75
N GLU A 65 -0.05 -1.73 -8.22
CA GLU A 65 -1.37 -2.31 -7.95
C GLU A 65 -2.05 -2.90 -9.21
N ASN A 66 -1.81 -2.31 -10.39
CA ASN A 66 -2.34 -2.81 -11.65
C ASN A 66 -1.58 -4.02 -12.21
N MET A 67 -0.48 -4.43 -11.56
CA MET A 67 0.35 -5.58 -11.93
C MET A 67 0.31 -6.69 -10.87
N ASP A 68 -0.61 -6.61 -9.89
CA ASP A 68 -0.74 -7.59 -8.81
C ASP A 68 -1.22 -8.99 -9.29
N TYR A 69 -1.66 -9.12 -10.53
CA TYR A 69 -1.93 -10.41 -11.16
C TYR A 69 -0.63 -11.13 -11.61
N ALA A 70 0.46 -10.39 -11.83
CA ALA A 70 1.70 -10.88 -12.42
C ALA A 70 2.62 -11.56 -11.38
N LYS A 71 2.06 -12.46 -10.56
CA LYS A 71 2.75 -13.13 -9.45
C LYS A 71 4.05 -13.83 -9.87
N ALA A 72 4.03 -14.60 -10.95
CA ALA A 72 5.21 -15.32 -11.44
C ALA A 72 6.34 -14.37 -11.88
N PHE A 73 6.00 -13.20 -12.41
CA PHE A 73 6.98 -12.17 -12.74
C PHE A 73 7.61 -11.60 -11.46
N MET A 74 6.80 -11.34 -10.43
CA MET A 74 7.29 -10.85 -9.14
C MET A 74 8.17 -11.87 -8.43
N VAL A 75 7.87 -13.16 -8.50
CA VAL A 75 8.76 -14.23 -7.98
C VAL A 75 10.13 -14.21 -8.64
N LYS A 76 10.20 -13.86 -9.93
CA LYS A 76 11.47 -13.77 -10.67
C LYS A 76 12.23 -12.47 -10.40
N ALA A 77 11.51 -11.39 -10.09
CA ALA A 77 12.08 -10.06 -9.90
C ALA A 77 12.65 -9.83 -8.48
N LEU A 78 12.08 -10.52 -7.48
CA LEU A 78 12.49 -10.51 -6.07
C LEU A 78 13.60 -11.54 -5.81
#